data_AF-A0A9E2XDE6-F1
#
_entry.id   AF-A0A9E2XDE6-F1
#
_cell.length_a   1.000
_cell.length_b   1.000
_cell.length_c   1.000
_cell.angle_alpha   90.00
_cell.angle_beta   90.00
_cell.angle_gamma   90.00
#
_symmetry.space_group_name_H-M   'P 1'
#
loop_
_entity.id
_entity.type
_entity.pdbx_description
1 polymer ?
#
loop_
_entity_poly.entity_id
_entity_poly.type
_entity_poly.pdbx_seq_one_letter_code
_entity_poly.pdbx_strand_id
1 'polypeptide(L)'
;MKTHVRCGTLFGTGDGEARTGQSLVYDGRGVLEFVGPTEQAPRAAPGEPVLDYSRQFVMPGLIDVHVHLAYGNAKSEEDIDLYSPLEFRALRGLFFAQKLLGAGYTALCSPGDAGQVSLSIRNAIRAGLFDGPRISAAGPYITARQSLTDWYPSWIGAPSTSIGRLVASRDEAIEEIRVQAK
;
A
#
# COMPACT_ATOMS: atom_id res chain seq x y z
N MET A 1 4.48 1.55 -27.08
CA MET A 1 5.90 1.13 -27.06
C MET A 1 6.04 0.07 -25.99
N LYS A 2 6.60 -1.10 -26.30
CA LYS A 2 6.78 -2.17 -25.30
C LYS A 2 8.06 -1.92 -24.52
N THR A 3 8.15 -2.47 -23.31
CA THR A 3 9.37 -2.48 -22.49
C THR A 3 9.83 -3.91 -22.30
N HIS A 4 11.08 -4.18 -22.66
CA HIS A 4 11.70 -5.50 -22.56
C HIS A 4 12.63 -5.54 -21.35
N VAL A 5 12.58 -6.62 -20.58
CA VAL A 5 13.37 -6.77 -19.36
C VAL A 5 14.10 -8.11 -19.42
N ARG A 6 15.42 -8.10 -19.39
CA ARG A 6 16.24 -9.32 -19.31
C ARG A 6 16.57 -9.59 -17.86
N CYS A 7 16.32 -10.79 -17.38
CA CYS A 7 16.51 -11.16 -15.97
C CYS A 7 17.67 -12.15 -15.84
N GLY A 8 18.53 -11.95 -14.83
CA GLY A 8 19.55 -12.93 -14.48
C GLY A 8 18.89 -14.18 -13.94
N THR A 9 18.12 -14.00 -12.87
CA THR A 9 17.22 -15.00 -12.29
C THR A 9 15.84 -14.39 -12.13
N LEU A 10 14.78 -15.11 -12.50
CA LEU A 10 13.39 -14.72 -12.32
C LEU A 10 12.67 -15.72 -11.42
N PHE A 11 12.06 -15.23 -10.35
CA PHE A 11 11.13 -15.96 -9.49
C PHE A 11 9.74 -15.37 -9.68
N GLY A 12 8.73 -16.14 -10.09
CA GLY A 12 7.39 -15.57 -10.30
C GLY A 12 6.40 -16.33 -11.18
N THR A 13 6.74 -17.52 -11.66
CA THR A 13 5.87 -18.35 -12.53
C THR A 13 4.77 -19.11 -11.78
N GLY A 14 4.52 -18.79 -10.50
CA GLY A 14 3.48 -19.42 -9.67
C GLY A 14 3.81 -20.84 -9.18
N ASP A 15 4.89 -21.43 -9.67
CA ASP A 15 5.37 -22.78 -9.35
C ASP A 15 6.44 -22.80 -8.24
N GLY A 16 6.77 -21.64 -7.66
CA GLY A 16 7.75 -21.52 -6.57
C GLY A 16 9.21 -21.64 -7.00
N GLU A 17 9.48 -21.70 -8.30
CA GLU A 17 10.80 -21.97 -8.85
C GLU A 17 11.45 -20.70 -9.43
N ALA A 18 12.76 -20.57 -9.23
CA ALA A 18 13.56 -19.47 -9.74
C ALA A 18 14.39 -19.94 -10.95
N ARG A 19 14.25 -19.26 -12.09
CA ARG A 19 14.87 -19.68 -13.37
C ARG A 19 15.82 -18.64 -13.91
N THR A 20 16.93 -19.09 -14.48
CA THR A 20 17.88 -18.22 -15.18
C THR A 20 17.48 -18.01 -16.63
N GLY A 21 18.06 -16.99 -17.28
CA GLY A 21 17.87 -16.75 -18.71
C GLY A 21 16.44 -16.38 -19.10
N GLN A 22 15.70 -15.74 -18.20
CA GLN A 22 14.31 -15.34 -18.42
C GLN A 22 14.21 -13.89 -18.90
N SER A 23 13.11 -13.58 -19.59
CA SER A 23 12.76 -12.22 -20.00
C SER A 23 11.30 -11.92 -19.70
N LEU A 24 11.01 -10.64 -19.45
CA LEU A 24 9.67 -10.08 -19.32
C LEU A 24 9.44 -9.06 -20.44
N VAL A 25 8.24 -9.02 -21.00
CA VAL A 25 7.83 -7.95 -21.93
C VAL A 25 6.54 -7.32 -21.43
N TYR A 26 6.56 -6.00 -21.28
CA TYR A 26 5.40 -5.20 -20.90
C TYR A 26 4.90 -4.38 -22.08
N ASP A 27 3.58 -4.21 -22.19
CA ASP A 27 2.98 -3.27 -23.14
C ASP A 27 3.19 -1.81 -22.73
N GLY A 28 2.72 -0.87 -23.55
CA GLY A 28 2.83 0.56 -23.26
C GLY A 28 1.99 1.05 -22.05
N ARG A 29 1.14 0.19 -21.48
CA ARG A 29 0.35 0.44 -20.27
C ARG A 29 0.96 -0.22 -19.04
N GLY A 30 2.09 -0.93 -19.19
CA GLY A 30 2.74 -1.66 -18.11
C GLY A 30 2.11 -3.03 -17.81
N VAL A 31 1.31 -3.58 -18.72
CA VAL A 31 0.74 -4.92 -18.60
C VAL A 31 1.74 -5.95 -19.12
N LEU A 32 1.98 -7.01 -18.37
CA LEU A 32 2.87 -8.10 -18.77
C LEU A 32 2.27 -8.89 -19.94
N GLU A 33 2.93 -8.90 -21.10
CA GLU A 33 2.54 -9.64 -22.30
C GLU A 33 3.33 -10.94 -22.49
N PHE A 34 4.55 -11.00 -21.96
CA PHE A 34 5.40 -12.19 -22.04
C PHE A 34 6.20 -12.39 -20.76
N VAL A 35 6.30 -13.64 -20.32
CA VAL A 35 7.23 -14.13 -19.30
C VAL A 35 7.72 -15.51 -19.71
N GLY A 36 9.04 -15.69 -19.76
CA GLY A 36 9.61 -16.99 -20.12
C GLY A 36 11.05 -16.92 -20.61
N PRO A 37 11.55 -18.01 -21.23
CA PRO A 37 12.92 -18.10 -21.74
C PRO A 37 13.24 -16.96 -22.71
N THR A 38 14.43 -16.38 -22.57
CA THR A 38 14.87 -15.23 -23.38
C THR A 38 14.92 -15.55 -24.87
N GLU A 39 15.24 -16.78 -25.26
CA GLU A 39 15.22 -17.22 -26.66
C GLU A 39 13.82 -17.19 -27.30
N GLN A 40 12.76 -17.25 -26.51
CA GLN A 40 11.36 -17.23 -26.95
C GLN A 40 10.73 -15.84 -26.85
N ALA A 41 11.43 -14.87 -26.25
CA ALA A 41 10.92 -13.53 -26.06
C ALA A 41 10.75 -12.78 -27.39
N PRO A 42 9.68 -11.99 -27.57
CA PRO A 42 9.56 -11.06 -28.68
C PRO A 42 10.80 -10.16 -28.79
N ARG A 43 11.32 -9.97 -30.00
CA ARG A 43 12.45 -9.06 -30.21
C ARG A 43 12.00 -7.61 -30.05
N ALA A 44 12.82 -6.81 -29.37
CA ALA A 44 12.62 -5.37 -29.28
C ALA A 44 12.67 -4.71 -30.66
N ALA A 45 11.64 -3.94 -31.00
CA ALA A 45 11.66 -3.10 -32.20
C ALA A 45 12.60 -1.89 -32.00
N PRO A 46 13.09 -1.25 -33.08
CA PRO A 46 13.89 -0.04 -32.96
C PRO A 46 13.20 1.02 -32.10
N GLY A 47 13.88 1.48 -31.05
CA GLY A 47 13.37 2.48 -30.11
C GLY A 47 12.63 1.92 -28.88
N GLU A 48 12.32 0.62 -28.82
CA GLU A 48 11.79 0.02 -27.59
C GLU A 48 12.88 -0.12 -26.51
N PRO A 49 12.60 0.21 -25.23
CA PRO A 49 13.58 0.13 -24.18
C PRO A 49 13.87 -1.34 -23.81
N VAL A 50 15.14 -1.62 -23.60
CA VAL A 50 15.62 -2.91 -23.07
C VAL A 50 16.29 -2.63 -21.73
N LEU A 51 15.68 -3.09 -20.65
CA LEU A 51 16.21 -3.03 -19.30
C LEU A 51 17.04 -4.30 -19.04
N ASP A 52 18.33 -4.12 -18.81
CA ASP A 52 19.25 -5.23 -18.54
C ASP A 52 19.41 -5.46 -17.04
N TYR A 53 18.69 -6.44 -16.53
CA TYR A 53 18.83 -6.98 -15.17
C TYR A 53 19.44 -8.40 -15.18
N SER A 54 20.26 -8.72 -16.18
CA SER A 54 20.90 -10.04 -16.35
C SER A 54 21.81 -10.47 -15.20
N ARG A 55 22.13 -9.56 -14.27
CA ARG A 55 22.95 -9.81 -13.07
C ARG A 55 22.15 -9.78 -11.77
N GLN A 56 20.84 -9.63 -11.85
CA GLN A 56 19.96 -9.44 -10.70
C GLN A 56 18.95 -10.57 -10.59
N PHE A 57 18.46 -10.72 -9.36
CA PHE A 57 17.29 -11.53 -9.06
C PHE A 57 16.04 -10.65 -9.21
N VAL A 58 15.14 -11.06 -10.09
CA VAL A 58 13.89 -10.35 -10.40
C VAL A 58 12.73 -11.16 -9.85
N MET A 59 11.77 -10.48 -9.23
CA MET A 59 10.57 -11.09 -8.67
C MET A 59 9.37 -10.12 -8.74
N PRO A 60 8.13 -10.62 -8.61
CA PRO A 60 6.98 -9.77 -8.37
C PRO A 60 7.22 -8.84 -7.18
N GLY A 61 6.67 -7.62 -7.28
CA GLY A 61 6.71 -6.68 -6.17
C GLY A 61 6.02 -7.25 -4.93
N LEU A 62 6.59 -6.96 -3.77
CA LEU A 62 6.07 -7.43 -2.48
C LEU A 62 4.71 -6.79 -2.16
N ILE A 63 3.93 -7.50 -1.35
CA ILE A 63 2.63 -7.06 -0.85
C ILE A 63 2.68 -7.13 0.67
N ASP A 64 2.36 -6.03 1.33
CA ASP A 64 2.12 -6.02 2.78
C ASP A 64 0.62 -5.90 3.02
N VAL A 65 0.05 -6.89 3.71
CA VAL A 65 -1.40 -7.00 3.96
C VAL A 65 -1.84 -6.32 5.25
N HIS A 66 -0.92 -5.78 6.06
CA HIS A 66 -1.26 -5.14 7.32
C HIS A 66 -0.27 -4.01 7.67
N VAL A 67 -0.57 -2.79 7.20
CA VAL A 67 0.20 -1.58 7.55
C VAL A 67 -0.68 -0.52 8.20
N HIS A 68 -0.05 0.46 8.87
CA HIS A 68 -0.74 1.64 9.39
C HIS A 68 -0.03 2.92 8.94
N LEU A 69 -0.36 3.42 7.74
CA LEU A 69 0.28 4.62 7.19
C LEU A 69 0.01 5.87 8.04
N ALA A 70 -1.20 5.99 8.61
CA ALA A 70 -1.57 7.08 9.49
C ALA A 70 -0.69 7.17 10.76
N TYR A 71 -0.14 6.04 11.20
CA TYR A 71 0.68 5.98 12.42
C TYR A 71 2.14 6.26 12.09
N GLY A 72 2.59 5.81 10.91
CA GLY A 72 3.97 5.98 10.45
C GLY A 72 4.95 5.34 11.43
N ASN A 73 5.74 6.16 12.11
CA ASN A 73 6.73 5.72 13.11
C ASN A 73 6.39 6.16 14.55
N ALA A 74 5.12 6.50 14.82
CA ALA A 74 4.64 6.83 16.16
C ALA A 74 5.02 5.73 17.17
N LYS A 75 5.30 6.13 18.42
CA LYS A 75 5.76 5.22 19.48
C LYS A 75 4.69 4.95 20.53
N SER A 76 3.60 5.70 20.52
CA SER A 76 2.43 5.47 21.37
C SER A 76 1.14 5.98 20.71
N GLU A 77 0.00 5.66 21.31
CA GLU A 77 -1.31 6.16 20.90
C GLU A 77 -1.41 7.68 21.09
N GLU A 78 -0.76 8.27 22.10
CA GLU A 78 -0.71 9.72 22.30
C GLU A 78 0.05 10.43 21.17
N ASP A 79 1.15 9.85 20.70
CA ASP A 79 1.88 10.37 19.53
C ASP A 79 0.98 10.44 18.30
N ILE A 80 0.05 9.50 18.18
CA ILE A 80 -0.92 9.49 17.11
C ILE A 80 -2.00 10.53 17.45
N ASP A 81 -2.83 10.31 18.46
CA ASP A 81 -4.09 11.04 18.62
C ASP A 81 -3.99 12.40 19.30
N LEU A 82 -2.98 12.65 20.15
CA LEU A 82 -2.85 13.90 20.92
C LEU A 82 -1.82 14.85 20.32
N TYR A 83 -0.66 14.33 19.90
CA TYR A 83 0.48 15.17 19.51
C TYR A 83 0.60 15.39 17.99
N SER A 84 -0.07 14.57 17.18
CA SER A 84 -0.01 14.68 15.72
C SER A 84 -1.35 15.12 15.14
N PRO A 85 -1.45 16.30 14.52
CA PRO A 85 -2.63 16.65 13.74
C PRO A 85 -2.72 15.77 12.47
N LEU A 86 -3.91 15.63 11.88
CA LEU A 86 -4.15 14.73 10.74
C LEU A 86 -3.27 15.06 9.53
N GLU A 87 -3.00 16.35 9.30
CA GLU A 87 -2.17 16.85 8.21
C GLU A 87 -0.73 16.34 8.35
N PHE A 88 -0.18 16.38 9.57
CA PHE A 88 1.15 15.84 9.84
C PHE A 88 1.18 14.31 9.65
N ARG A 89 0.13 13.60 10.12
CA ARG A 89 0.00 12.15 9.91
C ARG A 89 -0.03 11.81 8.42
N ALA A 90 -0.71 12.59 7.60
CA ALA A 90 -0.77 12.40 6.15
C ALA A 90 0.60 12.57 5.47
N LEU A 91 1.32 13.64 5.79
CA LEU A 91 2.67 13.87 5.25
C LEU A 91 3.64 12.75 5.68
N ARG A 92 3.60 12.37 6.96
CA ARG A 92 4.41 11.27 7.50
C ARG A 92 4.06 9.93 6.85
N GLY A 93 2.77 9.62 6.69
CA GLY A 93 2.31 8.39 6.06
C GLY A 93 2.72 8.30 4.59
N LEU A 94 2.62 9.41 3.84
CA LEU A 94 3.08 9.48 2.45
C LEU A 94 4.59 9.23 2.34
N PHE A 95 5.38 9.84 3.22
CA PHE A 95 6.83 9.58 3.30
C PHE A 95 7.13 8.09 3.47
N PHE A 96 6.44 7.39 4.39
CA PHE A 96 6.65 5.95 4.58
C PHE A 96 6.12 5.10 3.44
N ALA A 97 5.01 5.48 2.79
CA ALA A 97 4.51 4.78 1.61
C ALA A 97 5.55 4.79 0.47
N GLN A 98 6.22 5.93 0.26
CA GLN A 98 7.29 6.06 -0.73
C GLN A 98 8.54 5.27 -0.35
N LYS A 99 8.90 5.23 0.95
CA LYS A 99 9.99 4.38 1.44
C LYS A 99 9.71 2.89 1.23
N LEU A 100 8.49 2.44 1.50
CA LEU A 100 8.08 1.06 1.27
C LEU A 100 8.11 0.69 -0.21
N LEU A 101 7.68 1.60 -1.10
CA LEU A 101 7.84 1.41 -2.55
C LEU A 101 9.31 1.23 -2.93
N GLY A 102 10.19 2.09 -2.43
CA GLY A 102 11.64 1.99 -2.64
C GLY A 102 12.26 0.72 -2.07
N ALA A 103 11.63 0.09 -1.08
CA ALA A 103 12.03 -1.19 -0.52
C ALA A 103 11.43 -2.41 -1.27
N GLY A 104 10.64 -2.19 -2.33
CA GLY A 104 10.08 -3.24 -3.18
C GLY A 104 8.63 -3.64 -2.87
N TYR A 105 7.96 -2.98 -1.92
CA TYR A 105 6.53 -3.18 -1.68
C TYR A 105 5.70 -2.38 -2.66
N THR A 106 5.05 -3.07 -3.59
CA THR A 106 4.27 -2.42 -4.68
C THR A 106 2.78 -2.37 -4.39
N ALA A 107 2.31 -3.07 -3.37
CA ALA A 107 0.94 -2.96 -2.86
C ALA A 107 0.90 -3.05 -1.33
N LEU A 108 0.00 -2.28 -0.72
CA LEU A 108 -0.19 -2.21 0.73
C LEU A 108 -1.69 -2.29 1.07
N CYS A 109 -2.01 -2.88 2.23
CA CYS A 109 -3.34 -2.83 2.83
C CYS A 109 -3.29 -2.17 4.20
N SER A 110 -4.03 -1.08 4.39
CA SER A 110 -4.20 -0.36 5.66
C SER A 110 -5.56 -0.72 6.27
N PRO A 111 -5.65 -1.74 7.14
CA PRO A 111 -6.93 -2.18 7.72
C PRO A 111 -7.47 -1.22 8.79
N GLY A 112 -6.69 -0.21 9.16
CA GLY A 112 -7.08 0.85 10.08
C GLY A 112 -6.40 2.16 9.78
N ASP A 113 -7.02 3.22 10.25
CA ASP A 113 -6.68 4.60 9.95
C ASP A 113 -6.98 5.48 11.16
N ALA A 114 -6.46 6.70 11.15
CA ALA A 114 -6.90 7.76 12.05
C ALA A 114 -7.47 8.89 11.18
N GLY A 115 -8.79 9.12 11.28
CA GLY A 115 -9.50 9.89 10.26
C GLY A 115 -9.44 9.20 8.88
N GLN A 116 -9.17 9.94 7.81
CA GLN A 116 -9.11 9.43 6.44
C GLN A 116 -7.69 9.52 5.84
N VAL A 117 -6.66 9.37 6.66
CA VAL A 117 -5.26 9.64 6.26
C VAL A 117 -4.78 8.64 5.20
N SER A 118 -4.88 7.33 5.45
CA SER A 118 -4.49 6.30 4.48
C SER A 118 -5.33 6.36 3.20
N LEU A 119 -6.62 6.68 3.32
CA LEU A 119 -7.51 6.91 2.17
C LEU A 119 -7.05 8.10 1.32
N SER A 120 -6.66 9.21 1.95
CA SER A 120 -6.18 10.42 1.28
C SER A 120 -4.85 10.17 0.56
N ILE A 121 -3.90 9.48 1.22
CA ILE A 121 -2.61 9.08 0.62
C ILE A 121 -2.86 8.19 -0.61
N ARG A 122 -3.73 7.17 -0.50
CA ARG A 122 -4.14 6.31 -1.62
C ARG A 122 -4.67 7.14 -2.78
N ASN A 123 -5.59 8.07 -2.51
CA ASN A 123 -6.23 8.88 -3.55
C ASN A 123 -5.20 9.80 -4.23
N ALA A 124 -4.29 10.41 -3.47
CA ALA A 124 -3.24 11.27 -4.01
C ALA A 124 -2.27 10.49 -4.93
N ILE A 125 -1.85 9.29 -4.54
CA ILE A 125 -1.03 8.41 -5.37
C ILE A 125 -1.80 7.95 -6.62
N ARG A 126 -3.07 7.55 -6.47
CA ARG A 126 -3.92 7.16 -7.62
C ARG A 126 -4.16 8.29 -8.61
N ALA A 127 -4.22 9.53 -8.13
CA ALA A 127 -4.32 10.72 -8.96
C ALA A 127 -3.00 11.10 -9.65
N GLY A 128 -1.90 10.39 -9.38
CA GLY A 128 -0.59 10.66 -9.94
C GLY A 128 0.11 11.88 -9.34
N LEU A 129 -0.36 12.38 -8.18
CA LEU A 129 0.25 13.53 -7.51
C LEU A 129 1.59 13.17 -6.86
N PHE A 130 1.73 11.91 -6.43
CA PHE A 130 2.94 11.38 -5.80
C PHE A 130 3.17 9.94 -6.23
N ASP A 131 4.44 9.56 -6.33
CA ASP A 131 4.80 8.15 -6.45
C ASP A 131 4.43 7.39 -5.18
N GLY A 132 4.01 6.14 -5.32
CA GLY A 132 3.70 5.28 -4.19
C GLY A 132 3.12 3.91 -4.60
N PRO A 133 2.97 2.99 -3.65
CA PRO A 133 2.42 1.67 -3.92
C PRO A 133 0.92 1.72 -4.16
N ARG A 134 0.35 0.65 -4.71
CA ARG A 134 -1.10 0.47 -4.78
C ARG A 134 -1.65 0.24 -3.38
N ILE A 135 -2.50 1.14 -2.88
CA ILE A 135 -3.02 1.06 -1.53
C ILE A 135 -4.49 0.63 -1.54
N SER A 136 -4.82 -0.35 -0.69
CA SER A 136 -6.16 -0.59 -0.14
C SER A 136 -6.21 -0.01 1.27
N ALA A 137 -7.32 0.63 1.65
CA ALA A 137 -7.47 1.24 2.97
C ALA A 137 -8.93 1.13 3.45
N ALA A 138 -9.12 0.79 4.72
CA ALA A 138 -10.42 0.54 5.32
C ALA A 138 -11.07 1.78 5.97
N GLY A 139 -10.27 2.79 6.38
CA GLY A 139 -10.73 3.89 7.21
C GLY A 139 -10.59 3.61 8.71
N PRO A 140 -11.18 4.45 9.58
CA PRO A 140 -11.12 4.27 11.03
C PRO A 140 -11.73 2.94 11.49
N TYR A 141 -11.15 2.30 12.51
CA TYR A 141 -11.75 1.07 13.04
C TYR A 141 -13.15 1.31 13.58
N ILE A 142 -14.01 0.31 13.47
CA ILE A 142 -15.23 0.23 14.27
C ILE A 142 -14.94 -0.65 15.47
N THR A 143 -15.16 -0.13 16.67
CA THR A 143 -14.67 -0.77 17.90
C THR A 143 -15.67 -0.66 19.04
N ALA A 144 -15.70 -1.69 19.90
CA ALA A 144 -16.56 -1.70 21.07
C ALA A 144 -15.86 -1.04 22.27
N ARG A 145 -16.64 -0.72 23.31
CA ARG A 145 -16.08 -0.27 24.58
C ARG A 145 -15.15 -1.32 25.18
N GLN A 146 -14.08 -0.86 25.84
CA GLN A 146 -13.00 -1.67 26.42
C GLN A 146 -12.19 -2.50 25.40
N SER A 147 -12.39 -2.29 24.10
CA SER A 147 -11.56 -2.88 23.05
C SER A 147 -10.21 -2.16 22.95
N LEU A 148 -9.31 -2.70 22.12
CA LEU A 148 -7.93 -2.24 21.92
C LEU A 148 -7.82 -0.71 21.71
N THR A 149 -8.79 -0.11 21.03
CA THR A 149 -8.75 1.31 20.63
C THR A 149 -9.63 2.21 21.53
N ASP A 150 -10.23 1.68 22.60
CA ASP A 150 -10.95 2.44 23.62
C ASP A 150 -10.00 2.83 24.77
N TRP A 151 -9.01 3.67 24.46
CA TRP A 151 -7.96 4.06 25.41
C TRP A 151 -8.16 5.45 26.01
N TYR A 152 -9.06 6.26 25.43
CA TYR A 152 -9.41 7.56 25.97
C TYR A 152 -10.20 7.41 27.28
N PRO A 153 -9.85 8.16 28.34
CA PRO A 153 -10.65 8.20 29.55
C PRO A 153 -12.10 8.61 29.25
N SER A 154 -13.06 7.93 29.86
CA SER A 154 -14.50 8.12 29.59
C SER A 154 -15.00 9.55 29.86
N TRP A 155 -14.37 10.28 30.79
CA TRP A 155 -14.70 11.67 31.10
C TRP A 155 -14.11 12.70 30.11
N ILE A 156 -13.16 12.28 29.28
CA ILE A 156 -12.60 13.10 28.18
C ILE A 156 -13.39 12.81 26.90
N GLY A 157 -13.68 11.53 26.65
CA GLY A 157 -14.26 11.05 25.39
C GLY A 157 -13.23 10.95 24.28
N ALA A 158 -13.44 10.00 23.36
CA ALA A 158 -12.57 9.83 22.20
C ALA A 158 -12.93 10.86 21.12
N PRO A 159 -11.96 11.61 20.57
CA PRO A 159 -12.21 12.51 19.45
C PRO A 159 -12.56 11.72 18.20
N SER A 160 -13.29 12.35 17.29
CA SER A 160 -13.63 11.76 15.99
C SER A 160 -12.41 11.46 15.12
N THR A 161 -11.25 12.01 15.45
CA THR A 161 -9.98 11.77 14.75
C THR A 161 -9.13 10.69 15.39
N SER A 162 -9.61 10.04 16.46
CA SER A 162 -8.92 8.92 17.09
C SER A 162 -8.81 7.74 16.13
N ILE A 163 -7.85 6.84 16.41
CA ILE A 163 -7.63 5.60 15.67
C ILE A 163 -8.89 4.70 15.59
N GLY A 164 -9.86 4.83 16.50
CA GLY A 164 -11.08 4.01 16.51
C GLY A 164 -12.38 4.78 16.71
N ARG A 165 -13.46 4.24 16.15
CA ARG A 165 -14.85 4.70 16.27
C ARG A 165 -15.58 3.80 17.24
N LEU A 166 -15.83 4.34 18.43
CA LEU A 166 -16.56 3.65 19.48
C LEU A 166 -18.03 3.53 19.09
N VAL A 167 -18.53 2.30 19.08
CA VAL A 167 -19.94 1.98 18.87
C VAL A 167 -20.42 1.11 20.03
N ALA A 168 -21.63 1.38 20.51
CA ALA A 168 -22.26 0.68 21.63
C ALA A 168 -23.36 -0.30 21.17
N SER A 169 -23.75 -0.25 19.90
CA SER A 169 -24.80 -1.11 19.34
C SER A 169 -24.54 -1.49 17.89
N ARG A 170 -25.26 -2.51 17.42
CA ARG A 170 -25.25 -2.93 16.01
C ARG A 170 -25.70 -1.81 15.08
N ASP A 171 -26.70 -1.04 15.47
CA ASP A 171 -27.26 0.01 14.61
C ASP A 171 -26.27 1.18 14.48
N GLU A 172 -25.56 1.53 15.57
CA GLU A 172 -24.45 2.49 15.53
C GLU A 172 -23.30 1.99 14.64
N ALA A 173 -22.93 0.71 14.72
CA ALA A 173 -21.92 0.12 13.86
C ALA A 173 -22.31 0.21 12.37
N ILE A 174 -23.57 -0.10 12.04
CA ILE A 174 -24.08 0.00 10.66
C ILE A 174 -24.06 1.45 10.17
N GLU A 175 -24.44 2.40 11.03
CA GLU A 175 -24.42 3.81 10.65
C GLU A 175 -23.00 4.32 10.43
N GLU A 176 -22.05 3.95 11.29
CA GLU A 176 -20.64 4.32 11.10
C GLU A 176 -20.07 3.74 9.79
N ILE A 177 -20.41 2.50 9.41
CA ILE A 177 -20.04 1.93 8.09
C ILE A 177 -20.56 2.82 6.96
N ARG A 178 -21.82 3.26 7.03
CA ARG A 178 -22.41 4.12 6.00
C ARG A 178 -21.76 5.50 5.94
N VAL A 179 -21.36 6.06 7.09
CA VAL A 179 -20.64 7.33 7.16
C VAL A 179 -19.26 7.19 6.51
N GLN A 180 -18.51 6.13 6.82
CA GLN A 180 -17.17 5.92 6.29
C GLN A 180 -17.14 5.55 4.80
N ALA A 181 -18.19 4.91 4.29
CA ALA A 181 -18.29 4.50 2.89
C ALA A 181 -18.69 5.63 1.92
N LYS A 182 -19.08 6.81 2.42
CA LYS A 182 -19.34 8.00 1.60
C LYS A 182 -18.05 8.61 1.07
#